data_AF-A0A1F1F582-F1
#
_entry.id   AF-A0A1F1F582-F1
#
_cell.length_a   1.000
_cell.length_b   1.000
_cell.length_c   1.000
_cell.angle_alpha   90.00
_cell.angle_beta   90.00
_cell.angle_gamma   90.00
#
_symmetry.space_group_name_H-M   'P 1'
#
loop_
_entity.id
_entity.type
_entity.pdbx_description
1 polymer ?
#
loop_
_entity_poly.entity_id
_entity_poly.type
_entity_poly.pdbx_seq_one_letter_code
_entity_poly.pdbx_strand_id
1 'polypeptide(L)'
;MPSIDVRGHLVPNGSEPASRQSLLDLSRSIPSVKACASEAAAIQHINALKAAGAKVTEDNPVFVWRTDIKALLVWDGLHWAGTSRFRIETQQVGDVGISYTQPGPHELSIFKAGRIAGFTDSLNYGSGWFPYQHFPDPFPNACIAVVFQPIWNNAVKWNFTSMTPPAVYDLDRTGFRVMFPNEKDRSRAHALMWIAVGF
;
A
#
# COMPACT_ATOMS: atom_id res chain seq x y z
N MET A 1 41.51 -20.75 -11.47
CA MET A 1 40.78 -19.46 -11.62
C MET A 1 39.36 -19.68 -11.08
N PRO A 2 38.82 -18.76 -10.27
CA PRO A 2 37.41 -18.80 -9.88
C PRO A 2 36.54 -18.80 -11.15
N SER A 3 35.53 -19.65 -11.20
CA SER A 3 34.59 -19.68 -12.33
C SER A 3 33.38 -18.82 -12.00
N ILE A 4 32.97 -17.98 -12.94
CA ILE A 4 31.69 -17.29 -12.86
C ILE A 4 30.64 -18.21 -13.49
N ASP A 5 29.56 -18.52 -12.75
CA ASP A 5 28.46 -19.29 -13.33
C ASP A 5 27.69 -18.44 -14.36
N VAL A 6 26.81 -19.08 -15.14
CA VAL A 6 26.02 -18.40 -16.18
C VAL A 6 25.08 -17.30 -15.64
N ARG A 7 24.93 -17.19 -14.32
CA ARG A 7 24.13 -16.17 -13.62
C ARG A 7 25.00 -15.10 -12.94
N GLY A 8 26.31 -15.14 -13.12
CA GLY A 8 27.23 -14.14 -12.57
C GLY A 8 27.75 -14.44 -11.16
N HIS A 9 27.45 -15.62 -10.59
CA HIS A 9 27.91 -15.96 -9.24
C HIS A 9 29.36 -16.47 -9.25
N LEU A 10 30.15 -16.06 -8.25
CA LEU A 10 31.50 -16.56 -8.05
C LEU A 10 31.43 -17.98 -7.47
N VAL A 11 31.83 -18.97 -8.28
CA VAL A 11 31.86 -20.39 -7.88
C VAL A 11 33.30 -20.81 -7.59
N PRO A 12 33.59 -21.28 -6.36
CA PRO A 12 34.88 -21.89 -6.05
C PRO A 12 35.10 -23.16 -6.88
N ASN A 13 36.29 -23.35 -7.46
CA ASN A 13 36.58 -24.56 -8.21
C ASN A 13 36.95 -25.71 -7.25
N GLY A 14 36.60 -26.95 -7.62
CA GLY A 14 36.77 -28.14 -6.77
C GLY A 14 38.22 -28.57 -6.50
N SER A 15 39.21 -27.84 -7.02
CA SER A 15 40.64 -28.03 -6.73
C SER A 15 41.15 -27.14 -5.58
N GLU A 16 40.34 -26.19 -5.11
CA GLU A 16 40.64 -25.45 -3.88
C GLU A 16 39.98 -26.19 -2.70
N PRO A 17 40.72 -26.46 -1.59
CA PRO A 17 40.08 -26.95 -0.38
C PRO A 17 38.97 -25.95 -0.04
N ALA A 18 37.74 -26.41 0.16
CA ALA A 18 36.59 -25.55 0.43
C ALA A 18 36.90 -24.69 1.67
N SER A 19 37.45 -23.50 1.42
CA SER A 19 37.80 -22.58 2.48
C SER A 19 36.50 -21.96 2.95
N ARG A 20 36.41 -21.68 4.25
CA ARG A 20 35.28 -20.94 4.81
C ARG A 20 34.99 -19.66 4.01
N GLN A 21 36.05 -19.03 3.47
CA GLN A 21 35.97 -17.83 2.65
C GLN A 21 35.28 -18.08 1.30
N SER A 22 35.62 -19.17 0.61
CA SER A 22 35.04 -19.52 -0.68
C SER A 22 33.52 -19.80 -0.60
N LEU A 23 33.07 -20.43 0.50
CA LEU A 23 31.64 -20.64 0.80
C LEU A 23 30.92 -19.33 1.20
N LEU A 24 31.61 -18.45 1.94
CA LEU A 24 31.13 -17.12 2.27
C LEU A 24 30.93 -16.25 1.02
N ASP A 25 31.88 -16.29 0.09
CA ASP A 25 31.83 -15.52 -1.14
C ASP A 25 30.70 -16.01 -2.06
N LEU A 26 30.52 -17.34 -2.17
CA LEU A 26 29.37 -17.91 -2.86
C LEU A 26 28.04 -17.47 -2.21
N SER A 27 27.92 -17.62 -0.88
CA SER A 27 26.72 -17.20 -0.14
C SER A 27 26.41 -15.70 -0.30
N ARG A 28 27.43 -14.85 -0.40
CA ARG A 28 27.28 -13.40 -0.63
C ARG A 28 26.92 -13.07 -2.08
N SER A 29 27.28 -13.94 -3.02
CA SER A 29 26.99 -13.73 -4.44
C SER A 29 25.55 -14.05 -4.82
N ILE A 30 24.81 -14.81 -4.01
CA ILE A 30 23.42 -15.19 -4.26
C ILE A 30 22.49 -14.08 -3.73
N PRO A 31 21.72 -13.39 -4.59
CA PRO A 31 20.71 -12.42 -4.15
C PRO A 31 19.71 -13.12 -3.23
N SER A 32 19.61 -12.64 -2.00
CA SER A 32 18.69 -13.18 -1.00
C SER A 32 17.61 -12.14 -0.66
N VAL A 33 16.41 -12.62 -0.35
CA VAL A 33 15.34 -11.75 0.15
C VAL A 33 15.42 -11.72 1.67
N LYS A 34 15.76 -10.57 2.24
CA LYS A 34 15.77 -10.38 3.70
C LYS A 34 14.39 -9.90 4.18
N ALA A 35 13.86 -10.57 5.20
CA ALA A 35 12.69 -10.07 5.91
C ALA A 35 13.08 -8.90 6.84
N CYS A 36 12.36 -7.78 6.71
CA CYS A 36 12.55 -6.54 7.45
C CYS A 36 11.24 -6.11 8.10
N ALA A 37 11.28 -5.74 9.38
CA ALA A 37 10.09 -5.39 10.16
C ALA A 37 9.59 -3.95 9.92
N SER A 38 10.37 -3.11 9.24
CA SER A 38 10.06 -1.70 8.97
C SER A 38 10.96 -1.15 7.87
N GLU A 39 10.69 0.08 7.43
CA GLU A 39 11.53 0.77 6.45
C GLU A 39 12.93 1.02 6.98
N ALA A 40 13.04 1.48 8.22
CA ALA A 40 14.31 1.72 8.87
C ALA A 40 15.17 0.44 8.90
N ALA A 41 14.57 -0.73 9.19
CA ALA A 41 15.28 -2.01 9.16
C ALA A 41 15.73 -2.40 7.74
N ALA A 42 14.93 -2.10 6.72
CA ALA A 42 15.28 -2.34 5.33
C ALA A 42 16.45 -1.44 4.86
N ILE A 43 16.43 -0.15 5.23
CA ILE A 43 17.51 0.80 4.95
C ILE A 43 18.80 0.37 5.65
N GLN A 44 18.72 -0.06 6.92
CA GLN A 44 19.88 -0.60 7.64
C GLN A 44 20.50 -1.81 6.94
N HIS A 45 19.66 -2.71 6.42
CA HIS A 45 20.14 -3.86 5.64
C HIS A 45 20.87 -3.43 4.36
N ILE A 46 20.32 -2.48 3.60
CA ILE A 46 20.97 -1.92 2.40
C ILE A 46 22.31 -1.28 2.74
N ASN A 47 22.36 -0.48 3.82
CA ASN A 47 23.59 0.17 4.26
C ASN A 47 24.66 -0.84 4.68
N ALA A 48 24.27 -1.94 5.33
CA ALA A 48 25.18 -3.03 5.67
C ALA A 48 25.75 -3.72 4.43
N LEU A 49 24.94 -3.91 3.38
CA LEU A 49 25.41 -4.44 2.09
C LEU A 49 26.37 -3.47 1.40
N LYS A 50 26.07 -2.18 1.37
CA LYS A 50 26.98 -1.14 0.83
C LYS A 50 28.32 -1.13 1.58
N ALA A 51 28.28 -1.19 2.91
CA ALA A 51 29.50 -1.26 3.74
C ALA A 51 30.31 -2.54 3.50
N ALA A 52 29.66 -3.64 3.13
CA ALA A 52 30.30 -4.89 2.73
C ALA A 52 30.83 -4.87 1.28
N GLY A 53 30.69 -3.76 0.54
CA GLY A 53 31.20 -3.58 -0.81
C GLY A 53 30.21 -3.92 -1.94
N ALA A 54 28.95 -4.22 -1.62
CA ALA A 54 27.94 -4.44 -2.65
C ALA A 54 27.65 -3.15 -3.42
N LYS A 55 27.73 -3.21 -4.76
CA LYS A 55 27.28 -2.13 -5.64
C LYS A 55 25.79 -2.23 -5.82
N VAL A 56 25.04 -1.35 -5.17
CA VAL A 56 23.58 -1.32 -5.26
C VAL A 56 23.17 -0.28 -6.31
N THR A 57 22.71 -0.77 -7.46
CA THR A 57 22.34 0.00 -8.65
C THR A 57 21.10 -0.61 -9.30
N GLU A 58 20.56 0.03 -10.33
CA GLU A 58 19.44 -0.52 -11.10
C GLU A 58 19.78 -1.89 -11.70
N ASP A 59 21.01 -2.06 -12.19
CA ASP A 59 21.53 -3.34 -12.69
C ASP A 59 21.80 -4.39 -11.59
N ASN A 60 21.87 -3.98 -10.31
CA ASN A 60 22.17 -4.83 -9.16
C ASN A 60 21.30 -4.43 -7.95
N PRO A 61 19.98 -4.66 -8.03
CA PRO A 61 19.07 -4.18 -7.01
C PRO A 61 19.04 -5.11 -5.78
N VAL A 62 18.58 -4.58 -4.65
CA VAL A 62 18.41 -5.34 -3.40
C VAL A 62 16.93 -5.62 -3.16
N PHE A 63 16.59 -6.89 -2.94
CA PHE A 63 15.22 -7.32 -2.63
C PHE A 63 15.02 -7.49 -1.13
N VAL A 64 13.93 -6.93 -0.60
CA VAL A 64 13.55 -7.07 0.82
C VAL A 64 12.07 -7.40 0.96
N TRP A 65 11.74 -8.29 1.88
CA TRP A 65 10.35 -8.54 2.27
C TRP A 65 10.02 -7.67 3.48
N ARG A 66 9.16 -6.67 3.31
CA ARG A 66 8.67 -5.81 4.39
C ARG A 66 7.47 -6.47 5.07
N THR A 67 7.65 -7.00 6.28
CA THR A 67 6.60 -7.77 6.97
C THR A 67 5.47 -6.90 7.51
N ASP A 68 5.73 -5.63 7.78
CA ASP A 68 4.77 -4.64 8.26
C ASP A 68 3.73 -4.27 7.19
N ILE A 69 4.13 -4.19 5.92
CA ILE A 69 3.23 -3.91 4.78
C ILE A 69 2.98 -5.15 3.90
N LYS A 70 3.54 -6.31 4.28
CA LYS A 70 3.41 -7.60 3.59
C LYS A 70 3.73 -7.52 2.09
N ALA A 71 4.81 -6.84 1.74
CA ALA A 71 5.19 -6.62 0.34
C ALA A 71 6.67 -6.94 0.08
N LEU A 72 6.94 -7.45 -1.14
CA LEU A 72 8.29 -7.52 -1.68
C LEU A 72 8.62 -6.16 -2.30
N LEU A 73 9.69 -5.58 -1.78
CA LEU A 73 10.27 -4.33 -2.26
C LEU A 73 11.61 -4.60 -2.93
N VAL A 74 11.91 -3.76 -3.91
CA VAL A 74 13.20 -3.69 -4.58
C VAL A 74 13.79 -2.30 -4.40
N TRP A 75 15.07 -2.23 -4.07
CA TRP A 75 15.84 -0.98 -3.99
C TRP A 75 16.87 -0.93 -5.11
N ASP A 76 16.77 0.07 -5.98
CA ASP A 76 17.61 0.23 -7.19
C ASP A 76 18.89 1.06 -6.94
N GLY A 77 19.15 1.45 -5.69
CA GLY A 77 20.25 2.34 -5.33
C GLY A 77 19.79 3.75 -4.94
N LEU A 78 18.64 4.19 -5.46
CA LEU A 78 18.10 5.54 -5.27
C LEU A 78 16.62 5.55 -4.85
N HIS A 79 15.82 4.58 -5.31
CA HIS A 79 14.39 4.50 -5.09
C HIS A 79 13.95 3.12 -4.61
N TRP A 80 12.85 3.11 -3.87
CA TRP A 80 12.06 1.91 -3.61
C TRP A 80 11.07 1.69 -4.74
N ALA A 81 10.94 0.46 -5.20
CA ALA A 81 9.84 0.02 -6.05
C ALA A 81 9.18 -1.22 -5.46
N GLY A 82 7.85 -1.28 -5.55
CA GLY A 82 7.11 -2.52 -5.33
C GLY A 82 7.19 -3.40 -6.57
N THR A 83 7.02 -4.71 -6.43
CA THR A 83 6.91 -5.61 -7.59
C THR A 83 5.63 -5.41 -8.41
N SER A 84 4.74 -4.51 -8.01
CA SER A 84 3.60 -4.07 -8.81
C SER A 84 3.97 -2.80 -9.60
N ARG A 85 3.66 -2.76 -10.90
CA ARG A 85 3.90 -1.59 -11.79
C ARG A 85 3.01 -0.37 -11.49
N PHE A 86 2.40 -0.31 -10.32
CA PHE A 86 1.52 0.78 -9.91
C PHE A 86 2.35 1.79 -9.11
N ARG A 87 2.66 2.93 -9.73
CA ARG A 87 3.17 4.13 -9.06
C ARG A 87 1.97 5.05 -8.81
N ILE A 88 1.78 5.48 -7.57
CA ILE A 88 0.86 6.56 -7.26
C ILE A 88 1.61 7.89 -7.34
N GLU A 89 1.03 8.82 -8.07
CA GLU A 89 1.35 10.24 -8.01
C GLU A 89 0.09 10.95 -7.52
N THR A 90 0.18 11.59 -6.36
CA THR A 90 -0.93 12.38 -5.82
C THR A 90 -0.53 13.83 -5.67
N GLN A 91 -1.50 14.71 -5.82
CA GLN A 91 -1.34 16.14 -5.65
C GLN A 91 -2.59 16.68 -4.97
N GLN A 92 -2.40 17.65 -4.08
CA GLN A 92 -3.46 18.52 -3.62
C GLN A 92 -3.19 19.94 -4.14
N VAL A 93 -4.24 20.61 -4.61
CA VAL A 93 -4.21 22.02 -5.01
C VAL A 93 -5.42 22.72 -4.39
N GLY A 94 -5.23 23.92 -3.85
CA GLY A 94 -6.29 24.72 -3.25
C GLY A 94 -6.49 24.45 -1.75
N ASP A 95 -7.65 24.84 -1.23
CA ASP A 95 -8.00 24.72 0.19
C ASP A 95 -8.24 23.26 0.61
N VAL A 96 -8.04 22.97 1.89
CA VAL A 96 -8.06 21.64 2.49
C VAL A 96 -9.50 21.24 2.79
N GLY A 97 -10.25 20.80 1.77
CA GLY A 97 -11.64 20.35 1.93
C GLY A 97 -11.80 19.21 2.95
N ILE A 98 -10.83 18.28 2.98
CA ILE A 98 -10.62 17.28 4.03
C ILE A 98 -9.12 17.15 4.29
N SER A 99 -8.72 16.67 5.47
CA SER A 99 -7.30 16.46 5.80
C SER A 99 -6.61 15.57 4.76
N TYR A 100 -5.39 15.95 4.37
CA TYR A 100 -4.61 15.26 3.35
C TYR A 100 -3.15 15.15 3.81
N THR A 101 -2.55 13.99 3.55
CA THR A 101 -1.12 13.74 3.81
C THR A 101 -0.48 13.32 2.50
N GLN A 102 0.51 14.11 2.05
CA GLN A 102 1.25 13.82 0.83
C GLN A 102 2.13 12.57 1.04
N PRO A 103 2.06 11.57 0.15
CA PRO A 103 3.00 10.44 0.17
C PRO A 103 4.44 10.91 -0.01
N GLY A 104 5.35 10.32 0.75
CA GLY A 104 6.79 10.46 0.54
C GLY A 104 7.27 9.73 -0.73
N PRO A 105 8.51 9.98 -1.18
CA PRO A 105 9.07 9.39 -2.41
C PRO A 105 9.28 7.86 -2.34
N HIS A 106 9.04 7.25 -1.18
CA HIS A 106 9.30 5.84 -0.89
C HIS A 106 8.04 5.07 -0.50
N GLU A 107 6.90 5.75 -0.46
CA GLU A 107 5.66 5.18 0.03
C GLU A 107 5.03 4.25 -1.00
N LEU A 108 4.55 3.10 -0.52
CA LEU A 108 3.88 2.13 -1.37
C LEU A 108 2.39 2.38 -1.45
N SER A 109 1.91 2.25 -2.68
CA SER A 109 0.52 2.37 -3.04
C SER A 109 -0.29 1.14 -2.60
N ILE A 110 -1.30 1.36 -1.76
CA ILE A 110 -2.22 0.32 -1.30
C ILE A 110 -3.63 0.64 -1.81
N PHE A 111 -4.25 -0.35 -2.46
CA PHE A 111 -5.64 -0.30 -2.87
C PHE A 111 -6.48 -1.19 -1.95
N LYS A 112 -7.60 -0.65 -1.47
CA LYS A 112 -8.60 -1.39 -0.72
C LYS A 112 -9.94 -1.20 -1.41
N ALA A 113 -10.78 -2.23 -1.39
CA ALA A 113 -12.11 -2.14 -1.95
C ALA A 113 -13.10 -2.90 -1.08
N GLY A 114 -14.37 -2.54 -1.19
CA GLY A 114 -15.42 -3.20 -0.45
C GLY A 114 -16.81 -2.75 -0.84
N ARG A 115 -17.77 -3.18 -0.05
CA ARG A 115 -19.18 -2.80 -0.18
C ARG A 115 -19.74 -2.49 1.18
N ILE A 116 -20.65 -1.53 1.24
CA ILE A 116 -21.39 -1.16 2.43
C ILE A 116 -22.86 -1.00 2.06
N ALA A 117 -23.75 -1.41 2.95
CA ALA A 117 -25.19 -1.25 2.77
C ALA A 117 -25.84 -1.06 4.13
N GLY A 118 -26.78 -0.12 4.21
CA GLY A 118 -27.41 0.22 5.47
C GLY A 118 -28.33 1.42 5.36
N PHE A 119 -28.75 1.92 6.50
CA PHE A 119 -29.54 3.13 6.64
C PHE A 119 -28.63 4.26 7.13
N THR A 120 -28.98 5.50 6.79
CA THR A 120 -28.37 6.65 7.44
C THR A 120 -28.78 6.70 8.92
N ASP A 121 -27.82 6.91 9.82
CA ASP A 121 -28.01 6.86 11.27
C ASP A 121 -28.29 8.24 11.89
N SER A 122 -27.98 9.30 11.16
CA SER A 122 -28.09 10.68 11.61
C SER A 122 -28.53 11.58 10.46
N LEU A 123 -29.39 12.57 10.78
CA LEU A 123 -30.01 13.52 9.85
C LEU A 123 -29.79 14.96 10.35
N ASN A 124 -28.54 15.37 10.47
CA ASN A 124 -28.12 16.70 10.90
C ASN A 124 -27.79 17.61 9.70
N TYR A 125 -27.68 18.92 9.90
CA TYR A 125 -27.13 19.88 8.92
C TYR A 125 -27.61 19.72 7.45
N GLY A 126 -28.84 19.24 7.24
CA GLY A 126 -29.41 19.02 5.91
C GLY A 126 -28.89 17.79 5.14
N SER A 127 -28.22 16.83 5.79
CA SER A 127 -27.69 15.63 5.14
C SER A 127 -27.99 14.36 5.95
N GLY A 128 -27.76 13.20 5.35
CA GLY A 128 -27.78 11.90 6.05
C GLY A 128 -26.38 11.30 6.10
N TRP A 129 -26.02 10.59 7.16
CA TRP A 129 -24.70 9.94 7.26
C TRP A 129 -24.82 8.46 7.48
N PHE A 130 -23.88 7.71 6.89
CA PHE A 130 -23.60 6.38 7.39
C PHE A 130 -22.80 6.43 8.70
N PRO A 131 -22.91 5.35 9.51
CA PRO A 131 -21.92 5.10 10.55
C PRO A 131 -20.51 5.12 9.96
N TYR A 132 -19.52 5.47 10.77
CA TYR A 132 -18.13 5.42 10.36
C TYR A 132 -17.76 3.99 9.94
N GLN A 133 -17.07 3.85 8.79
CA GLN A 133 -16.67 2.57 8.23
C GLN A 133 -15.17 2.36 8.45
N HIS A 134 -14.82 1.34 9.21
CA HIS A 134 -13.42 0.98 9.43
C HIS A 134 -12.90 0.08 8.32
N PHE A 135 -11.69 0.35 7.85
CA PHE A 135 -10.97 -0.63 7.05
C PHE A 135 -10.61 -1.84 7.94
N PRO A 136 -10.77 -3.08 7.45
CA PRO A 136 -10.38 -4.27 8.22
C PRO A 136 -8.92 -4.21 8.70
N ASP A 137 -8.03 -3.75 7.83
CA ASP A 137 -6.67 -3.34 8.16
C ASP A 137 -6.54 -1.85 7.84
N PRO A 138 -6.08 -0.98 8.75
CA PRO A 138 -5.79 0.42 8.46
C PRO A 138 -4.70 0.60 7.39
N PHE A 139 -4.69 1.74 6.71
CA PHE A 139 -3.49 2.16 5.97
C PHE A 139 -2.36 2.45 6.96
N PRO A 140 -1.10 2.10 6.64
CA PRO A 140 0.04 2.37 7.49
C PRO A 140 0.14 3.85 7.88
N ASN A 141 0.02 4.74 6.90
CA ASN A 141 0.20 6.18 7.08
C ASN A 141 -1.10 6.95 6.85
N ALA A 142 -1.71 6.85 5.66
CA ALA A 142 -2.88 7.64 5.30
C ALA A 142 -3.74 7.02 4.19
N CYS A 143 -5.05 7.29 4.23
CA CYS A 143 -5.93 7.11 3.07
C CYS A 143 -6.00 8.45 2.32
N ILE A 144 -5.67 8.44 1.03
CA ILE A 144 -5.59 9.65 0.21
C ILE A 144 -6.92 9.94 -0.47
N ALA A 145 -7.57 8.90 -0.99
CA ALA A 145 -8.79 9.04 -1.76
C ALA A 145 -9.70 7.83 -1.55
N VAL A 146 -10.99 8.06 -1.63
CA VAL A 146 -12.01 7.01 -1.73
C VAL A 146 -13.06 7.44 -2.75
N VAL A 147 -13.48 6.49 -3.58
CA VAL A 147 -14.54 6.69 -4.56
C VAL A 147 -15.69 5.73 -4.27
N PHE A 148 -16.92 6.21 -4.46
CA PHE A 148 -18.13 5.44 -4.21
C PHE A 148 -18.88 5.19 -5.51
N GLN A 149 -19.35 3.95 -5.70
CA GLN A 149 -20.27 3.57 -6.75
C GLN A 149 -21.59 3.13 -6.11
N PRO A 150 -22.69 3.89 -6.27
CA PRO A 150 -23.99 3.47 -5.78
C PRO A 150 -24.44 2.13 -6.36
N ILE A 151 -25.08 1.32 -5.52
CA ILE A 151 -25.71 0.04 -5.86
C ILE A 151 -27.21 0.26 -5.80
N TRP A 152 -27.89 0.06 -6.93
CA TRP A 152 -29.33 0.06 -7.00
C TRP A 152 -29.86 -1.38 -6.93
N ASN A 153 -30.82 -1.66 -6.04
CA ASN A 153 -31.48 -2.96 -5.95
C ASN A 153 -32.85 -2.85 -5.26
N ASN A 154 -33.93 -3.14 -6.00
CA ASN A 154 -35.32 -3.13 -5.51
C ASN A 154 -35.91 -4.53 -5.23
N ALA A 155 -35.10 -5.58 -5.27
CA ALA A 155 -35.53 -6.97 -5.10
C ALA A 155 -35.15 -7.56 -3.73
N VAL A 156 -34.55 -6.75 -2.85
CA VAL A 156 -34.07 -7.16 -1.52
C VAL A 156 -34.89 -6.51 -0.42
N LYS A 157 -34.90 -7.11 0.77
CA LYS A 157 -35.71 -6.68 1.94
C LYS A 157 -35.75 -5.17 2.17
N TRP A 158 -34.64 -4.47 1.96
CA TRP A 158 -34.47 -3.06 2.30
C TRP A 158 -34.51 -2.09 1.11
N ASN A 159 -34.70 -2.58 -0.12
CA ASN A 159 -34.86 -1.77 -1.34
C ASN A 159 -33.88 -0.56 -1.43
N PHE A 160 -32.66 -0.81 -1.92
CA PHE A 160 -31.65 0.21 -2.17
C PHE A 160 -31.97 0.98 -3.45
N THR A 161 -32.96 1.86 -3.40
CA THR A 161 -33.41 2.64 -4.56
C THR A 161 -33.08 4.13 -4.47
N SER A 162 -32.51 4.56 -3.34
CA SER A 162 -32.04 5.93 -3.17
C SER A 162 -30.85 6.20 -4.08
N MET A 163 -30.95 7.28 -4.86
CA MET A 163 -29.89 7.72 -5.77
C MET A 163 -29.24 9.03 -5.29
N THR A 164 -29.45 9.41 -4.03
CA THR A 164 -28.77 10.58 -3.45
C THR A 164 -27.26 10.40 -3.60
N PRO A 165 -26.54 11.37 -4.19
CA PRO A 165 -25.11 11.23 -4.41
C PRO A 165 -24.35 11.05 -3.09
N PRO A 166 -23.47 10.03 -2.97
CA PRO A 166 -22.59 9.91 -1.82
C PRO A 166 -21.46 10.94 -1.91
N ALA A 167 -21.07 11.49 -0.76
CA ALA A 167 -19.94 12.37 -0.58
C ALA A 167 -19.04 11.84 0.54
N VAL A 168 -17.73 12.07 0.41
CA VAL A 168 -16.77 11.81 1.49
C VAL A 168 -16.94 12.91 2.54
N TYR A 169 -17.12 12.52 3.79
CA TYR A 169 -17.18 13.45 4.92
C TYR A 169 -15.92 13.36 5.78
N ASP A 170 -15.63 12.14 6.26
CA ASP A 170 -14.39 11.84 6.99
C ASP A 170 -13.56 10.85 6.17
N LEU A 171 -12.24 11.05 6.18
CA LEU A 171 -11.28 10.13 5.59
C LEU A 171 -9.99 10.16 6.39
N ASP A 172 -9.58 9.02 6.91
CA ASP A 172 -8.30 8.86 7.59
C ASP A 172 -7.71 7.47 7.32
N ARG A 173 -6.55 7.17 7.90
CA ARG A 173 -5.88 5.88 7.69
C ARG A 173 -6.70 4.68 8.16
N THR A 174 -7.61 4.85 9.11
CA THR A 174 -8.41 3.79 9.74
C THR A 174 -9.74 3.55 9.05
N GLY A 175 -10.23 4.50 8.25
CA GLY A 175 -11.55 4.37 7.64
C GLY A 175 -12.05 5.63 6.96
N PHE A 176 -13.36 5.66 6.74
CA PHE A 176 -14.06 6.76 6.09
C PHE A 176 -15.50 6.87 6.58
N ARG A 177 -16.10 8.04 6.39
CA ARG A 177 -17.53 8.27 6.61
C ARG A 177 -18.19 8.85 5.37
N VAL A 178 -19.34 8.27 5.00
CA VAL A 178 -20.13 8.70 3.85
C VAL A 178 -21.25 9.63 4.31
N MET A 179 -21.43 10.72 3.60
CA MET A 179 -22.51 11.67 3.73
C MET A 179 -23.36 11.68 2.46
N PHE A 180 -24.66 11.87 2.61
CA PHE A 180 -25.63 12.00 1.54
C PHE A 180 -26.25 13.40 1.62
N PRO A 181 -25.74 14.38 0.85
CA PRO A 181 -26.23 15.74 0.88
C PRO A 181 -27.72 15.82 0.55
N ASN A 182 -28.46 16.72 1.19
CA ASN A 182 -29.90 16.94 1.02
C ASN A 182 -30.81 15.80 1.50
N GLU A 183 -30.28 14.75 2.12
CA GLU A 183 -31.06 13.75 2.83
C GLU A 183 -31.47 14.27 4.22
N LYS A 184 -32.40 15.22 4.26
CA LYS A 184 -32.77 15.96 5.49
C LYS A 184 -34.12 15.59 6.10
N ASP A 185 -34.95 14.90 5.33
CA ASP A 185 -36.34 14.62 5.65
C ASP A 185 -36.54 13.28 6.38
N ARG A 186 -35.78 12.25 5.99
CA ARG A 186 -35.80 10.92 6.60
C ARG A 186 -34.59 10.11 6.21
N SER A 187 -34.31 9.10 7.04
CA SER A 187 -33.30 8.08 6.74
C SER A 187 -33.72 7.25 5.54
N ARG A 188 -32.77 6.95 4.65
CA ARG A 188 -32.96 6.09 3.47
C ARG A 188 -31.99 4.92 3.49
N ALA A 189 -32.40 3.83 2.86
CA ALA A 189 -31.52 2.70 2.60
C ALA A 189 -30.58 3.04 1.44
N HIS A 190 -29.29 2.87 1.65
CA HIS A 190 -28.25 3.04 0.63
C HIS A 190 -27.36 1.80 0.57
N ALA A 191 -26.80 1.54 -0.59
CA ALA A 191 -25.77 0.54 -0.78
C ALA A 191 -24.73 1.09 -1.75
N LEU A 192 -23.45 0.87 -1.44
CA LEU A 192 -22.31 1.44 -2.16
C LEU A 192 -21.22 0.38 -2.32
N MET A 193 -20.58 0.33 -3.48
CA MET A 193 -19.23 -0.21 -3.61
C MET A 193 -18.24 0.93 -3.41
N TRP A 194 -17.06 0.63 -2.88
CA TRP A 194 -16.02 1.63 -2.68
C TRP A 194 -14.65 1.09 -3.08
N ILE A 195 -13.80 2.00 -3.55
CA ILE A 195 -12.37 1.76 -3.76
C ILE A 195 -11.64 2.91 -3.06
N ALA A 196 -10.71 2.57 -2.17
CA ALA A 196 -9.88 3.48 -1.42
C ALA A 196 -8.41 3.27 -1.78
N VAL A 197 -7.67 4.37 -1.79
CA VAL A 197 -6.25 4.42 -2.13
C VAL A 197 -5.51 5.12 -1.01
N GLY A 198 -4.41 4.52 -0.56
CA GLY A 198 -3.59 5.04 0.54
C GLY A 198 -2.19 4.44 0.54
N PHE A 199 -1.46 4.69 1.61
CA PHE A 199 -0.08 4.25 1.85
C PHE A 199 0.20 4.09 3.33
#